data_AF-A0A2G9Q2F5-F1
#
_entry.id   AF-A0A2G9Q2F5-F1
#
_cell.length_a   1.000
_cell.length_b   1.000
_cell.length_c   1.000
_cell.angle_alpha   90.00
_cell.angle_beta   90.00
_cell.angle_gamma   90.00
#
_symmetry.space_group_name_H-M   'P 1'
#
loop_
_entity.id
_entity.type
_entity.pdbx_description
1 polymer ?
#
loop_
_entity_poly.entity_id
_entity_poly.type
_entity_poly.pdbx_seq_one_letter_code
_entity_poly.pdbx_strand_id
1 'polypeptide(L)' 'MVEIGTTTGDRDVVDPGHFTSESAQILIGEIMGCNLALENIKKSINDVIKKNNNITDVLGRV' A
#
# COMPACT_ATOMS: atom_id res chain seq x y z
N MET A 1 -6.49 -25.82 -1.79
CA MET A 1 -6.22 -25.03 -0.58
C MET A 1 -5.11 -24.06 -0.96
N VAL A 2 -5.42 -22.78 -1.12
CA VAL A 2 -4.40 -21.76 -1.44
C VAL A 2 -3.99 -21.14 -0.12
N GLU A 3 -2.80 -21.47 0.33
CA GLU A 3 -2.21 -20.96 1.55
C GLU A 3 -1.60 -19.58 1.26
N ILE A 4 -2.19 -18.53 1.82
CA ILE A 4 -1.69 -17.16 1.69
C ILE A 4 -0.65 -16.98 2.80
N GLY A 5 0.62 -17.22 2.47
CA GLY A 5 1.75 -16.90 3.34
C GLY A 5 1.98 -15.39 3.39
N THR A 6 1.88 -14.79 4.56
CA THR A 6 2.27 -13.40 4.79
C THR A 6 3.79 -13.29 4.83
N THR A 7 4.44 -12.79 3.79
CA THR A 7 5.89 -12.50 3.81
C THR A 7 6.14 -11.13 4.45
N THR A 8 6.20 -11.11 5.77
CA THR A 8 6.85 -10.04 6.52
C THR A 8 8.34 -10.35 6.55
N GLY A 9 9.07 -9.96 5.50
CA GLY A 9 10.51 -10.16 5.39
C GLY A 9 11.10 -9.04 4.56
N ASP A 10 12.13 -8.41 5.11
CA ASP A 10 12.80 -7.19 4.64
C ASP A 10 13.27 -7.27 3.18
N ARG A 11 13.43 -6.09 2.58
CA ARG A 11 13.67 -5.83 1.16
C ARG A 11 14.67 -6.81 0.50
N ASP A 12 14.14 -7.66 -0.36
CA ASP A 12 14.66 -7.78 -1.71
C ASP A 12 13.46 -7.97 -2.63
N VAL A 13 13.36 -7.09 -3.64
CA VAL A 13 12.31 -7.19 -4.65
C VAL A 13 12.47 -8.54 -5.31
N VAL A 14 11.55 -9.46 -5.03
CA VAL A 14 11.51 -10.77 -5.69
C VAL A 14 11.55 -10.53 -7.18
N ASP A 15 12.62 -11.03 -7.81
CA ASP A 15 12.76 -11.06 -9.26
C ASP A 15 11.47 -11.66 -9.86
N PRO A 16 10.73 -10.92 -10.70
CA PRO A 16 9.53 -11.42 -11.36
C PRO A 16 9.79 -12.69 -12.20
N GLY A 17 11.06 -12.99 -12.50
CA GLY A 17 11.51 -14.06 -13.39
C GLY A 17 11.27 -15.50 -12.95
N HIS A 18 10.78 -15.77 -11.73
CA HIS A 18 10.67 -17.16 -11.22
C HIS A 18 9.27 -17.78 -11.23
N PHE A 19 8.23 -17.03 -11.62
CA PHE A 19 6.87 -17.58 -11.70
C PHE A 19 6.41 -17.72 -13.15
N THR A 20 6.66 -18.89 -13.73
CA THR A 20 6.38 -19.20 -15.14
C THR A 20 4.90 -19.52 -15.42
N SER A 21 4.04 -19.62 -14.40
CA SER A 21 2.61 -19.82 -14.60
C SER A 21 1.89 -18.49 -14.83
N GLU A 22 1.02 -18.44 -15.83
CA GLU A 22 0.15 -17.30 -16.13
C GLU A 22 -0.62 -16.81 -14.88
N SER A 23 -1.11 -17.75 -14.07
CA SER A 23 -1.78 -17.46 -12.81
C SER A 23 -0.92 -16.66 -11.82
N ALA A 24 0.39 -16.91 -11.78
CA ALA A 24 1.27 -16.20 -10.87
C ALA A 24 1.63 -14.81 -11.38
N GLN A 25 1.77 -14.63 -12.71
CA GLN A 25 1.94 -13.30 -13.29
C GLN A 25 0.71 -12.40 -13.07
N ILE A 26 -0.50 -12.96 -13.16
CA ILE A 26 -1.75 -12.26 -12.84
C ILE A 26 -1.75 -11.82 -11.37
N LEU A 27 -1.45 -12.75 -10.44
CA LEU A 27 -1.40 -12.44 -9.00
C LEU A 27 -0.35 -11.36 -8.67
N ILE A 28 0.83 -11.39 -9.31
CA ILE A 28 1.85 -10.35 -9.15
C ILE A 28 1.32 -9.00 -9.63
N GLY A 29 0.62 -8.96 -10.77
CA GLY A 29 -0.04 -7.76 -11.29
C GLY A 29 -1.07 -7.19 -10.32
N GLU A 30 -1.92 -8.04 -9.75
CA GLU A 30 -2.92 -7.66 -8.75
C GLU A 30 -2.28 -7.09 -7.48
N ILE A 31 -1.23 -7.76 -6.96
CA ILE A 31 -0.49 -7.29 -5.78
C ILE A 31 0.16 -5.92 -6.04
N MET A 32 0.78 -5.72 -7.20
CA MET A 32 1.35 -4.42 -7.57
C MET A 32 0.26 -3.33 -7.65
N GLY A 33 -0.90 -3.65 -8.22
CA GLY A 33 -2.06 -2.75 -8.26
C GLY A 33 -2.56 -2.38 -6.86
N CYS A 34 -2.69 -3.36 -5.96
CA CYS A 34 -3.06 -3.14 -4.56
C CYS A 34 -2.05 -2.24 -3.83
N ASN A 35 -0.74 -2.43 -4.07
CA ASN A 35 0.30 -1.59 -3.47
C ASN A 35 0.16 -0.12 -3.89
N LEU A 36 -0.10 0.15 -5.18
CA LEU A 36 -0.33 1.52 -5.66
C LEU A 36 -1.58 2.14 -5.02
N ALA A 37 -2.67 1.39 -4.93
CA ALA A 37 -3.90 1.84 -4.27
C ALA A 37 -3.65 2.17 -2.80
N LEU A 38 -2.89 1.33 -2.09
CA LEU A 38 -2.53 1.55 -0.70
C LEU A 38 -1.71 2.83 -0.51
N GLU A 39 -0.73 3.10 -1.37
CA GLU A 39 0.06 4.34 -1.31
C GLU A 39 -0.81 5.59 -1.54
N ASN A 40 -1.81 5.52 -2.42
CA ASN A 40 -2.75 6.62 -2.62
C ASN A 40 -3.66 6.85 -1.40
N ILE A 41 -4.12 5.78 -0.76
CA ILE A 41 -4.91 5.86 0.48
C ILE A 41 -4.08 6.50 1.60
N LYS A 42 -2.81 6.09 1.78
CA LYS A 42 -1.90 6.70 2.76
C LYS A 42 -1.74 8.21 2.54
N LYS A 43 -1.55 8.65 1.29
CA LYS A 43 -1.47 10.07 0.95
C LYS A 43 -2.76 10.82 1.31
N SER A 44 -3.92 10.25 0.94
CA SER A 44 -5.22 10.86 1.27
C SER A 44 -5.45 11.00 2.78
N ILE A 45 -5.07 9.99 3.57
CA ILE A 45 -5.14 10.05 5.03
C ILE A 45 -4.23 11.16 5.57
N ASN A 46 -2.99 11.27 5.08
CA ASN A 46 -2.07 12.33 5.50
C ASN A 46 -2.61 13.73 5.17
N ASP A 47 -3.25 13.91 4.02
CA ASP A 47 -3.88 15.19 3.65
C ASP A 47 -5.03 15.54 4.60
N VAL A 48 -5.86 14.56 4.98
CA VAL A 48 -6.93 14.74 5.96
C VAL A 48 -6.37 15.10 7.34
N ILE A 49 -5.32 14.39 7.80
CA ILE A 49 -4.66 14.69 9.08
C ILE A 49 -4.13 16.13 9.07
N LYS A 50 -3.45 16.55 8.00
CA LYS A 50 -2.93 17.92 7.88
C LYS A 50 -4.04 18.96 7.94
N LYS A 51 -5.17 18.71 7.25
CA LYS A 51 -6.33 19.59 7.29
C LYS A 51 -6.92 19.69 8.70
N ASN A 52 -7.06 18.57 9.41
CA ASN A 52 -7.55 18.56 10.79
C ASN A 52 -6.61 19.32 11.73
N ASN A 53 -5.30 19.16 11.60
CA ASN A 53 -4.33 19.90 12.41
C ASN A 53 -4.45 21.41 12.21
N ASN A 54 -4.62 21.86 10.96
CA ASN A 54 -4.83 23.27 10.65
C ASN A 54 -6.13 23.81 11.30
N ILE A 55 -7.21 23.03 11.30
CA ILE A 55 -8.47 23.42 11.95
C ILE A 55 -8.27 23.54 13.46
N THR A 56 -7.62 22.55 14.08
CA THR A 56 -7.33 22.57 15.53
C THR A 56 -6.45 23.76 15.92
N ASP A 57 -5.42 24.09 15.13
CA ASP A 57 -4.56 25.26 15.35
C ASP A 57 -5.35 26.58 15.30
N VAL A 58 -6.26 26.74 14.33
CA VAL A 58 -7.12 27.93 14.25
C VAL A 58 -8.06 28.02 15.46
N LEU A 59 -8.70 26.92 15.85
CA LEU A 59 -9.61 26.90 16.99
C LEU A 59 -8.90 27.15 18.32
N GLY A 60 -7.66 26.68 18.49
CA GLY A 60 -6.88 26.91 19.71
C GLY A 60 -6.35 28.33 19.88
N ARG A 61 -6.46 29.18 18.84
CA ARG A 61 -6.11 30.61 18.90
C ARG A 61 -7.26 31.52 19.32
N VAL A 62 -8.49 30.99 19.35
CA VAL A 62 -9.71 31.70 19.80
C VAL A 62 -9.91 31.47 21.28
#